data_AF-A6GJQ8-F1
#
_entry.id   AF-A6GJQ8-F1
#
_cell.length_a   1.000
_cell.length_b   1.000
_cell.length_c   1.000
_cell.angle_alpha   90.00
_cell.angle_beta   90.00
_cell.angle_gamma   90.00
#
_symmetry.space_group_name_H-M   'P 1'
#
loop_
_entity.id
_entity.type
_entity.pdbx_description
1 polymer ?
#
loop_
_entity_poly.entity_id
_entity_poly.type
_entity_poly.pdbx_seq_one_letter_code
_entity_poly.pdbx_strand_id
1 'polypeptide(L)' 'MTDPRQRLANNPFYVLGLRPDCSRAEVEREGQKLLGMLELGMPAASHYRSPVGRYPRSPEQVREA' A
#
# COMPACT_ATOMS: atom_id res chain seq x y z
N MET A 1 -16.83 15.73 4.34
CA MET A 1 -17.03 14.49 3.55
C MET A 1 -15.75 14.22 2.79
N THR A 2 -15.09 13.07 3.00
CA THR A 2 -13.84 12.73 2.30
C THR A 2 -14.14 12.46 0.82
N ASP A 3 -13.39 13.08 -0.07
CA ASP A 3 -13.51 12.88 -1.53
C ASP A 3 -13.38 11.37 -1.86
N PRO A 4 -14.36 10.76 -2.56
CA PRO A 4 -14.28 9.37 -3.02
C PRO A 4 -12.99 9.03 -3.78
N ARG A 5 -12.44 9.97 -4.55
CA ARG A 5 -11.17 9.76 -5.26
C ARG A 5 -10.02 9.63 -4.28
N GLN A 6 -9.99 10.44 -3.23
CA GLN A 6 -8.97 10.42 -2.20
C GLN A 6 -9.02 9.12 -1.38
N ARG A 7 -10.22 8.59 -1.13
CA ARG A 7 -10.40 7.27 -0.51
C ARG A 7 -9.86 6.13 -1.37
N LEU A 8 -10.06 6.19 -2.69
CA LEU A 8 -9.52 5.21 -3.63
C LEU A 8 -8.00 5.34 -3.79
N ALA A 9 -7.48 6.57 -3.77
CA ALA A 9 -6.04 6.81 -3.84
C ALA A 9 -5.32 6.21 -2.63
N ASN A 10 -5.84 6.40 -1.42
CA ASN A 10 -5.18 5.98 -0.17
C ASN A 10 -5.72 4.66 0.40
N ASN A 11 -6.34 3.81 -0.43
CA ASN A 11 -6.91 2.57 0.06
C ASN A 11 -5.79 1.59 0.49
N PRO A 12 -5.85 1.03 1.72
CA PRO A 12 -4.87 0.08 2.25
C PRO A 12 -4.55 -1.11 1.33
N PHE A 13 -5.55 -1.66 0.63
CA PHE A 13 -5.35 -2.79 -0.27
C PHE A 13 -4.48 -2.42 -1.48
N TYR A 14 -4.62 -1.20 -2.02
CA TYR A 14 -3.75 -0.73 -3.10
C TYR A 14 -2.35 -0.38 -2.58
N VAL A 15 -2.25 0.20 -1.39
CA VAL A 15 -0.97 0.47 -0.73
C VAL A 15 -0.17 -0.83 -0.57
N LEU A 16 -0.80 -1.89 -0.02
CA LEU A 16 -0.17 -3.19 0.20
C LEU A 16 -0.07 -4.05 -1.08
N GLY A 17 -0.79 -3.70 -2.14
CA GLY A 17 -0.86 -4.52 -3.37
C GLY A 17 -1.62 -5.84 -3.16
N LEU A 18 -2.55 -5.87 -2.21
CA LEU A 18 -3.36 -7.02 -1.87
C LEU A 18 -4.77 -6.89 -2.42
N ARG A 19 -5.47 -8.02 -2.51
CA ARG A 19 -6.91 -8.03 -2.79
C ARG A 19 -7.70 -7.94 -1.47
N PRO A 20 -8.94 -7.42 -1.48
CA PRO A 20 -9.74 -7.26 -0.25
C PRO A 20 -10.14 -8.58 0.43
N ASP A 21 -10.01 -9.72 -0.25
CA ASP A 21 -10.27 -11.07 0.25
C ASP A 21 -9.02 -11.71 0.90
N CYS A 22 -7.91 -10.97 1.03
CA CYS A 22 -6.71 -11.47 1.71
C CYS A 22 -6.96 -11.76 3.19
N SER A 23 -6.26 -12.77 3.69
CA SER A 23 -6.21 -13.08 5.11
C SER A 23 -5.38 -12.05 5.88
N ARG A 24 -5.61 -11.97 7.19
CA ARG A 24 -4.80 -11.15 8.09
C ARG A 24 -3.31 -11.50 8.03
N ALA A 25 -2.97 -12.78 7.92
CA ALA A 25 -1.58 -13.22 7.82
C ALA A 25 -0.89 -12.69 6.54
N GLU A 26 -1.62 -12.58 5.43
CA GLU A 26 -1.09 -11.99 4.19
C GLU A 26 -0.85 -10.48 4.31
N VAL A 27 -1.73 -9.77 5.03
CA VAL A 27 -1.55 -8.34 5.35
C VAL A 27 -0.26 -8.14 6.15
N GLU A 28 -0.09 -8.87 7.24
CA GLU A 28 1.10 -8.76 8.10
C GLU A 28 2.37 -9.08 7.31
N ARG A 29 2.35 -10.16 6.50
CA ARG A 29 3.50 -10.60 5.70
C ARG A 29 3.88 -9.58 4.63
N GLU A 30 2.92 -9.08 3.84
CA GLU A 30 3.22 -8.08 2.80
C GLU A 30 3.60 -6.72 3.40
N GLY A 31 3.00 -6.32 4.52
CA GLY A 31 3.39 -5.11 5.24
C GLY A 31 4.86 -5.14 5.65
N GLN A 32 5.30 -6.20 6.34
CA GLN A 32 6.70 -6.35 6.75
C GLN A 32 7.66 -6.40 5.58
N LYS A 33 7.31 -7.15 4.52
CA LYS A 33 8.09 -7.21 3.29
C LYS A 33 8.25 -5.83 2.65
N LEU A 34 7.17 -5.08 2.50
CA LEU A 34 7.21 -3.74 1.89
C LEU A 34 8.02 -2.75 2.73
N LEU A 35 7.92 -2.80 4.06
CA LEU A 35 8.73 -1.97 4.94
C LEU A 35 10.23 -2.24 4.75
N GLY A 36 10.66 -3.50 4.74
CA GLY A 36 12.05 -3.85 4.48
C GLY A 36 12.52 -3.42 3.08
N MET A 37 11.67 -3.57 2.06
CA MET A 37 12.00 -3.11 0.70
C MET A 37 12.14 -1.58 0.62
N LEU A 38 11.30 -0.82 1.33
CA LEU A 38 11.36 0.64 1.37
C LEU A 38 12.61 1.12 2.11
N GLU A 39 12.96 0.47 3.23
CA GLU A 39 14.18 0.75 3.98
C GLU A 39 15.44 0.52 3.15
N LEU A 40 15.45 -0.53 2.32
CA LEU A 40 16.52 -0.82 1.37
C LEU A 40 16.48 0.04 0.08
N GLY A 41 15.52 0.96 -0.05
CA GLY A 41 15.40 1.81 -1.24
C GLY A 41 15.03 1.07 -2.52
N MET A 42 14.39 -0.10 -2.43
CA MET A 42 14.08 -0.92 -3.60
C MET A 42 13.04 -0.24 -4.50
N PRO A 43 13.33 0.03 -5.79
CA PRO A 43 12.41 0.73 -6.68
C PRO A 43 11.05 0.05 -6.84
N ALA A 44 11.01 -1.28 -6.73
CA ALA A 44 9.78 -2.06 -6.81
C ALA A 44 8.76 -1.73 -5.71
N ALA A 45 9.21 -1.29 -4.52
CA ALA A 45 8.32 -0.90 -3.43
C ALA A 45 7.96 0.59 -3.45
N SER A 46 8.65 1.43 -4.22
CA SER A 46 8.50 2.89 -4.16
C SER A 46 7.14 3.44 -4.58
N HIS A 47 6.34 2.69 -5.35
CA HIS A 47 5.06 3.14 -5.88
C HIS A 47 4.02 2.01 -5.92
N TYR A 48 2.75 2.39 -5.89
CA TYR A 48 1.61 1.52 -6.14
C TYR A 48 0.65 2.11 -7.17
N ARG A 49 -0.22 1.26 -7.71
CA ARG A 49 -1.31 1.66 -8.61
C ARG A 49 -2.64 1.51 -7.89
N SER A 50 -3.50 2.49 -8.07
CA SER A 50 -4.92 2.42 -7.73
C SER A 50 -5.75 2.77 -8.98
N PRO A 51 -7.08 2.62 -8.96
CA PRO A 51 -7.96 2.96 -10.08
C PRO A 51 -7.88 4.43 -10.51
N VAL A 52 -7.37 5.31 -9.64
CA VAL A 52 -7.29 6.75 -9.87
C VAL A 52 -5.88 7.23 -10.23
N GLY A 53 -4.87 6.35 -10.26
CA GLY A 53 -3.52 6.71 -10.69
C GLY A 53 -2.40 5.87 -10.09
N ARG A 54 -1.15 6.32 -10.31
CA ARG A 54 0.05 5.79 -9.66
C ARG A 54 0.49 6.75 -8.56
N TYR A 55 0.81 6.22 -7.40
CA TYR A 55 1.14 7.00 -6.21
C TYR A 55 2.45 6.53 -5.59
N PRO A 56 3.22 7.44 -4.97
CA PRO A 56 4.37 7.04 -4.14
C PRO A 56 3.86 6.24 -2.95
N ARG A 57 4.64 5.23 -2.55
CA ARG A 57 4.40 4.43 -1.35
C ARG A 57 5.34 4.92 -0.25
N SER A 58 4.78 5.39 0.86
CA SER A 58 5.56 5.73 2.04
C SER A 58 5.51 4.60 3.09
N PRO A 59 6.52 4.50 3.97
CA PRO A 59 6.49 3.58 5.10
C PRO A 59 5.29 3.80 6.03
N GLU A 60 4.85 5.05 6.22
CA GLU A 60 3.71 5.42 7.07
C GLU A 60 2.41 4.83 6.51
N GLN A 61 2.19 4.96 5.19
CA GLN A 61 1.04 4.34 4.53
C GLN A 61 1.01 2.82 4.71
N VAL A 62 2.17 2.16 4.71
CA VAL A 62 2.27 0.70 4.90
C VAL A 62 1.98 0.32 6.36
N ARG A 63 2.34 1.16 7.34
CA ARG A 63 2.05 0.91 8.77
C ARG A 63 0.59 1.17 9.14
N GLU A 64 -0.05 2.12 8.47
CA GLU A 64 -1.45 2.49 8.72
C GLU A 64 -2.47 1.60 7.99
N ALA A 65 -2.01 0.84 6.98
CA ALA A 65 -2.81 -0.08 6.18
C ALA A 65 -3.26 -1.31 6.96
#